data_AF-A0A7W0TUH8-F1
#
_entry.id   AF-A0A7W0TUH8-F1
#
_cell.length_a   1.000
_cell.length_b   1.000
_cell.length_c   1.000
_cell.angle_alpha   90.00
_cell.angle_beta   90.00
_cell.angle_gamma   90.00
#
_symmetry.space_group_name_H-M   'P 1'
#
loop_
_entity.id
_entity.type
_entity.pdbx_description
1 polymer ?
#
loop_
_entity_poly.entity_id
_entity_poly.type
_entity_poly.pdbx_seq_one_letter_code
_entity_poly.pdbx_strand_id
1 'polypeptide(L)'
;MPDHVHVAASIPPALSVAEVVRRWKGSSSHLISTERTRSKQSEALFAWQAEYGVVSFGAKALADVVAYVENQRQRHSDQEVWTGLEKTDRVQAADGSWR
;
A
#
# COMPACT_ATOMS: atom_id res chain seq x y z
N MET A 1 3.67 -2.67 -12.44
CA MET A 1 3.08 -3.66 -11.50
C MET A 1 3.58 -5.03 -11.83
N PRO A 2 4.14 -5.77 -10.85
CA PRO A 2 3.68 -5.86 -9.45
C PRO A 2 4.57 -5.10 -8.43
N ASP A 3 4.29 -3.82 -8.19
CA ASP A 3 5.16 -2.93 -7.39
C ASP A 3 4.47 -2.30 -6.15
N HIS A 4 3.18 -2.57 -5.93
CA HIS A 4 2.44 -2.09 -4.76
C HIS A 4 1.25 -3.00 -4.39
N VAL A 5 0.59 -2.71 -3.27
CA VAL A 5 -0.54 -3.48 -2.70
C VAL A 5 -1.68 -2.55 -2.33
N HIS A 6 -2.92 -3.02 -2.54
CA HIS A 6 -4.16 -2.35 -2.12
C HIS A 6 -4.80 -3.09 -0.95
N VAL A 7 -5.32 -2.35 0.03
CA VAL A 7 -5.96 -2.93 1.22
C VAL A 7 -7.24 -2.16 1.56
N ALA A 8 -8.37 -2.86 1.62
CA ALA A 8 -9.60 -2.33 2.21
C ALA A 8 -9.64 -2.72 3.70
N ALA A 9 -9.78 -1.76 4.60
CA ALA A 9 -9.76 -2.01 6.04
C ALA A 9 -10.70 -1.09 6.82
N SER A 10 -11.23 -1.62 7.92
CA SER A 10 -11.87 -0.82 8.97
C SER A 10 -10.85 -0.52 10.07
N ILE A 11 -10.58 0.75 10.34
CA ILE A 11 -9.64 1.19 11.37
C ILE A 11 -10.44 1.79 12.54
N PRO A 12 -10.26 1.30 13.77
CA PRO A 12 -10.87 1.91 14.95
C PRO A 12 -10.49 3.39 15.07
N PRO A 13 -11.41 4.29 15.43
CA PRO A 13 -11.15 5.73 15.48
C PRO A 13 -10.06 6.13 16.48
N ALA A 14 -9.76 5.27 17.46
CA ALA A 14 -8.67 5.47 18.41
C ALA A 14 -7.26 5.25 17.81
N LEU A 15 -7.16 4.67 16.60
CA LEU A 15 -5.91 4.43 15.90
C LEU A 15 -5.80 5.36 14.70
N SER A 16 -4.65 6.02 14.55
CA SER A 16 -4.38 6.79 13.35
C SER A 16 -4.05 5.86 12.16
N VAL A 17 -4.38 6.30 10.96
CA VAL A 17 -4.01 5.61 9.71
C VAL A 17 -2.49 5.39 9.65
N ALA A 18 -1.69 6.39 10.03
CA ALA A 18 -0.23 6.31 10.04
C ALA A 18 0.29 5.21 10.97
N GLU A 19 -0.31 5.04 12.16
CA GLU A 19 0.05 3.98 13.11
C GLU A 19 -0.20 2.60 12.51
N VAL A 20 -1.36 2.40 11.88
CA VAL A 20 -1.73 1.14 11.24
C VAL A 20 -0.79 0.81 10.08
N VAL A 21 -0.55 1.78 9.19
CA VAL A 21 0.35 1.59 8.05
C VAL A 21 1.79 1.34 8.50
N ARG A 22 2.28 2.02 9.55
CA ARG A 22 3.61 1.75 10.14
C ARG A 22 3.73 0.30 10.56
N ARG A 23 2.72 -0.24 11.26
CA ARG A 23 2.71 -1.64 11.72
C ARG A 23 2.70 -2.60 10.54
N TRP A 24 1.84 -2.38 9.54
CA TRP A 24 1.76 -3.25 8.36
C TRP A 24 3.05 -3.27 7.55
N LYS A 25 3.61 -2.09 7.24
CA LYS A 25 4.87 -1.99 6.48
C LYS A 25 6.02 -2.62 7.25
N GLY A 26 6.15 -2.30 8.54
CA GLY A 26 7.23 -2.82 9.38
C GLY A 26 7.16 -4.34 9.59
N SER A 27 5.98 -4.88 9.93
CA SER A 27 5.84 -6.32 10.20
C SER A 27 6.04 -7.15 8.94
N SER A 28 5.48 -6.72 7.80
CA SER A 28 5.67 -7.41 6.51
C SER A 28 7.11 -7.35 6.03
N SER A 29 7.79 -6.20 6.15
CA SER A 29 9.22 -6.11 5.82
C SER A 29 10.07 -7.04 6.68
N HIS A 30 9.79 -7.12 7.98
CA HIS A 30 10.51 -8.02 8.89
C HIS A 30 10.27 -9.49 8.53
N LEU A 31 9.02 -9.88 8.26
CA LEU A 31 8.66 -11.22 7.85
C LEU A 31 9.35 -11.62 6.54
N ILE A 32 9.20 -10.81 5.49
CA ILE A 32 9.79 -11.07 4.16
C ILE A 32 11.31 -11.18 4.26
N SER A 33 11.95 -10.26 5.00
CA SER A 33 13.40 -10.31 5.19
C SER A 33 13.82 -11.61 5.88
N THR A 34 13.09 -12.04 6.91
CA THR A 34 13.38 -13.27 7.66
C THR A 34 13.22 -14.52 6.79
N GLU A 35 12.15 -14.58 5.99
CA GLU A 35 11.90 -15.68 5.05
C GLU A 35 13.00 -15.79 3.99
N ARG A 36 13.44 -14.65 3.42
CA ARG A 36 14.55 -14.61 2.44
C ARG A 36 15.89 -15.03 3.03
N THR A 37 16.19 -14.59 4.26
CA THR A 37 17.38 -15.04 4.97
C THR A 37 17.35 -16.55 5.18
N ARG A 38 16.20 -17.11 5.58
CA ARG A 38 16.05 -18.55 5.79
C ARG A 38 16.19 -19.37 4.51
N SER A 39 15.68 -18.86 3.39
CA SER A 39 15.77 -19.52 2.08
C SER A 39 17.13 -19.35 1.40
N LYS A 40 18.10 -18.67 2.04
CA LYS A 40 19.42 -18.33 1.48
C LYS A 40 19.32 -17.58 0.14
N GLN A 41 18.24 -16.82 -0.06
CA GLN A 41 18.07 -15.97 -1.23
C GLN A 41 18.95 -14.72 -1.05
N SER A 42 19.98 -14.60 -1.89
CA SER A 42 20.93 -13.48 -1.90
C SER A 42 20.38 -12.27 -2.66
N GLU A 43 19.22 -11.77 -2.28
CA GLU A 43 18.66 -10.55 -2.87
C GLU A 43 18.58 -9.39 -1.87
N ALA A 44 18.54 -8.17 -2.40
CA ALA A 44 18.40 -6.94 -1.63
C ALA A 44 17.27 -7.03 -0.60
N LEU A 45 17.49 -6.39 0.56
CA LEU A 45 16.48 -6.30 1.62
C LEU A 45 15.19 -5.71 1.04
N PHE A 46 14.07 -6.38 1.30
CA PHE A 46 12.77 -5.87 0.91
C PHE A 46 12.45 -4.61 1.72
N ALA A 47 12.11 -3.52 1.03
CA ALA A 47 11.67 -2.28 1.64
C ALA A 47 10.46 -1.73 0.89
N TRP A 48 9.47 -1.26 1.65
CA TRP A 48 8.41 -0.45 1.09
C TRP A 48 8.93 0.95 0.73
N GLN A 49 8.32 1.59 -0.26
CA GLN A 49 8.46 3.04 -0.47
C GLN A 49 8.15 3.81 0.83
N ALA A 50 8.70 5.01 1.04
CA ALA A 50 8.48 5.78 2.26
C ALA A 50 7.00 6.14 2.47
N GLU A 51 6.32 6.48 1.37
CA GLU A 51 4.97 7.04 1.36
C GLU A 51 3.88 5.96 1.39
N TYR A 52 2.64 6.41 1.50
CA TYR A 52 1.43 5.61 1.34
C TYR A 52 0.26 6.51 0.90
N GLY A 53 -0.66 5.98 0.10
CA GLY A 53 -1.90 6.66 -0.29
C GLY A 53 -3.09 6.09 0.48
N VAL A 54 -4.04 6.96 0.87
CA VAL A 54 -5.27 6.55 1.56
C VAL A 54 -6.47 7.33 1.04
N VAL A 55 -7.56 6.60 0.79
CA VAL A 55 -8.86 7.15 0.40
C VAL A 55 -9.92 6.60 1.35
N SER A 56 -10.71 7.48 1.96
CA SER A 56 -11.87 7.08 2.76
C SER A 56 -13.10 6.94 1.86
N PHE A 57 -13.93 5.94 2.12
CA PHE A 57 -15.17 5.69 1.40
C PHE A 57 -16.30 5.35 2.37
N GLY A 58 -17.54 5.64 1.96
CA GLY A 58 -18.74 5.32 2.74
C GLY A 58 -19.21 3.88 2.51
N ALA A 59 -20.06 3.38 3.41
CA ALA A 59 -20.56 2.00 3.38
C ALA A 59 -21.22 1.59 2.04
N LYS A 60 -21.84 2.53 1.33
CA LYS A 60 -22.45 2.27 0.00
C LYS A 60 -21.44 1.80 -1.04
N ALA A 61 -20.19 2.22 -0.94
CA ALA A 61 -19.12 1.86 -1.87
C ALA A 61 -18.36 0.59 -1.44
N LEU A 62 -18.69 -0.01 -0.29
CA LEU A 62 -17.93 -1.14 0.27
C LEU A 62 -17.87 -2.34 -0.67
N ALA A 63 -19.01 -2.72 -1.27
CA ALA A 63 -19.06 -3.84 -2.19
C ALA A 63 -18.17 -3.61 -3.42
N ASP A 64 -18.23 -2.41 -4.00
CA ASP A 64 -17.45 -2.04 -5.18
C ASP A 64 -15.95 -1.99 -4.87
N VAL A 65 -15.57 -1.47 -3.70
CA VAL A 65 -14.17 -1.39 -3.25
C VAL A 65 -13.60 -2.78 -2.99
N VAL A 66 -14.33 -3.66 -2.31
CA VAL A 66 -13.89 -5.05 -2.07
C VAL A 66 -13.68 -5.77 -3.41
N ALA A 67 -14.67 -5.69 -4.30
CA ALA A 67 -14.56 -6.28 -5.64
C ALA A 67 -13.38 -5.69 -6.44
N TYR A 68 -13.08 -4.41 -6.26
CA TYR A 68 -11.91 -3.79 -6.87
C TYR A 68 -10.60 -4.41 -6.37
N VAL A 69 -10.40 -4.46 -5.04
CA VAL A 69 -9.19 -4.99 -4.40
C VAL A 69 -8.96 -6.47 -4.74
N GLU A 70 -10.02 -7.28 -4.78
CA GLU A 70 -9.93 -8.71 -5.10
C GLU A 70 -9.52 -8.96 -6.56
N ASN A 71 -9.99 -8.13 -7.49
CA ASN A 71 -9.72 -8.27 -8.92
C ASN A 71 -8.52 -7.45 -9.41
N GLN A 72 -7.76 -6.88 -8.47
CA GLN A 72 -6.75 -5.87 -8.79
C GLN A 72 -5.62 -6.38 -9.69
N ARG A 73 -5.20 -7.62 -9.48
CA ARG A 73 -4.18 -8.26 -10.32
C ARG A 73 -4.63 -8.35 -11.79
N GLN A 74 -5.89 -8.69 -12.01
CA GLN A 74 -6.46 -8.82 -13.36
C GLN A 74 -6.61 -7.43 -14.00
N ARG A 75 -7.22 -6.48 -13.28
CA ARG A 75 -7.41 -5.09 -13.73
C ARG A 75 -6.10 -4.44 -14.20
N HIS A 76 -5.02 -4.61 -13.45
CA HIS A 76 -3.71 -4.10 -13.86
C HIS A 76 -3.12 -4.81 -15.07
N SER A 77 -3.38 -6.11 -15.23
CA SER A 77 -3.01 -6.82 -16.46
C SER A 77 -3.73 -6.25 -17.68
N ASP A 78 -4.98 -5.82 -17.48
CA ASP A 78 -5.84 -5.27 -18.53
C ASP A 78 -5.70 -3.75 -18.70
N GLN A 79 -4.75 -3.13 -17.97
CA GLN A 79 -4.52 -1.68 -17.94
C GLN A 79 -5.75 -0.86 -17.50
N GLU A 80 -6.67 -1.49 -16.78
CA GLU A 80 -7.85 -0.85 -16.20
C GLU A 80 -7.54 -0.37 -14.78
N VAL A 81 -7.90 0.88 -14.49
CA VAL A 81 -7.60 1.51 -13.22
C VAL A 81 -8.78 2.35 -12.76
N TRP A 82 -9.22 2.18 -11.50
CA TRP A 82 -10.16 3.09 -10.89
C TRP A 82 -9.43 4.34 -10.43
N THR A 83 -9.50 5.38 -11.25
CA THR A 83 -8.78 6.65 -11.04
C THR A 83 -9.07 7.31 -9.68
N GLY A 84 -10.28 7.14 -9.13
CA GLY A 84 -10.64 7.68 -7.81
C GLY A 84 -9.96 6.98 -6.62
N LEU A 85 -9.47 5.76 -6.80
CA LEU A 85 -8.77 4.98 -5.77
C LEU A 85 -7.24 4.98 -5.97
N GLU A 86 -6.77 5.30 -7.17
CA GLU A 86 -5.34 5.23 -7.54
C GLU A 86 -4.70 6.57 -7.89
N LYS A 87 -5.41 7.68 -7.70
CA LYS A 87 -4.80 9.02 -7.80
C LYS A 87 -3.81 9.22 -6.66
N THR A 88 -2.52 9.21 -7.00
CA THR A 88 -1.47 9.73 -6.12
C THR A 88 -1.19 11.16 -6.56
N ASP A 89 -1.56 12.14 -5.74
CA ASP A 89 -1.05 13.50 -5.91
C ASP A 89 0.47 13.41 -5.74
N ARG A 90 1.23 13.64 -6.82
CA ARG A 90 2.68 13.80 -6.68
C ARG A 90 2.90 15.05 -5.86
N VAL A 91 3.23 14.90 -4.57
CA VAL A 91 3.78 15.99 -3.80
C VAL A 91 5.05 16.41 -4.53
N GLN A 92 5.04 17.59 -5.16
CA GLN A 92 6.28 18.20 -5.62
C GLN A 92 7.18 18.29 -4.41
N ALA A 93 8.30 17.55 -4.45
CA ALA A 93 9.31 17.64 -3.42
C ALA A 93 9.63 19.13 -3.24
N ALA A 94 9.29 19.67 -2.06
CA ALA A 94 9.79 20.96 -1.67
C ALA A 94 11.31 20.91 -1.83
N ASP A 95 11.80 21.87 -2.58
CA ASP A 95 13.18 22.17 -2.88
C ASP A 95 14.10 22.08 -1.66
N GLY A 96 14.62 20.88 -1.41
CA GLY A 96 16.01 20.62 -1.03
C GLY A 96 16.64 21.47 0.09
N SER A 97 15.89 21.89 1.12
CA SER A 97 16.47 22.60 2.27
C SER A 97 15.94 22.06 3.59
N TRP A 98 16.51 20.93 4.01
CA TRP A 98 16.51 20.52 5.42
C TRP A 98 17.94 20.64 5.92
N ARG A 99 18.20 21.73 6.65
CA ARG A 99 19.34 21.86 7.57
C ARG A 99 19.04 21.14 8.88
#